data_AF-A0AAU8SMC5-F1
#
_entry.id   AF-A0AAU8SMC5-F1
#
_cell.length_a   1.000
_cell.length_b   1.000
_cell.length_c   1.000
_cell.angle_alpha   90.00
_cell.angle_beta   90.00
_cell.angle_gamma   90.00
#
_symmetry.space_group_name_H-M   'P 1'
#
loop_
_entity.id
_entity.type
_entity.pdbx_description
1 polymer ?
#
loop_
_entity_poly.entity_id
_entity_poly.type
_entity_poly.pdbx_seq_one_letter_code
_entity_poly.pdbx_strand_id
1 'polypeptide(L)'
;MKDIKTGFASAVIVPLFFFTTVVDAATCEGVVKEIDKWYSDTSSTCGIDPAADCSGVMLRATHRWDERSGNPEKIPAPTDPLKYHVWNPSPASVESGGVSVSWIRSDRIAYKDPGMRANNGIIFTPRQFVNDREKKLNVVCAFPIDAWTDTRSGRGCLDNSTTVEAEDSCQALGVNSATNWTQHYNSLNANSLYERHRKQCGFSLHKDLTRAQRTQAFQQFIAARQAIADTAEAKETQTELRIATWENDKVPVAAFFYSAQTGKKQAMKNQFDYYQHTGQWVPAIKMEFPQDANSKANFSCEADAQHRDLPRPINKTSPAGYIQSATWIQRDGDPHLGNGVWTLSVTPTAHARTIGADETEAMYAELLRKYGDDPRWSGDKYGGGMRRQLVCHLTGADNGRQIRNKPTFNMEPVRPDASHQQSIAEGCNVWPAVPYL
;
A
#
# COMPACT_ATOMS: atom_id res chain seq x y z
N MET A 1 -13.97 -36.40 -71.19
CA MET A 1 -13.65 -34.99 -70.88
C MET A 1 -14.55 -34.51 -69.75
N LYS A 2 -14.04 -34.53 -68.51
CA LYS A 2 -14.36 -33.62 -67.40
C LYS A 2 -13.64 -34.13 -66.15
N ASP A 3 -12.50 -33.52 -65.89
CA ASP A 3 -11.77 -33.63 -64.63
C ASP A 3 -12.57 -32.95 -63.52
N ILE A 4 -12.82 -33.66 -62.42
CA ILE A 4 -13.32 -33.07 -61.17
C ILE A 4 -12.16 -33.13 -60.17
N LYS A 5 -11.55 -31.98 -59.92
CA LYS A 5 -10.55 -31.77 -58.87
C LYS A 5 -11.24 -31.73 -57.51
N THR A 6 -10.84 -32.62 -56.61
CA THR A 6 -11.19 -32.64 -55.19
C THR A 6 -10.40 -31.56 -54.46
N GLY A 7 -11.09 -30.56 -53.90
CA GLY A 7 -10.49 -29.54 -53.04
C GLY A 7 -10.49 -29.99 -51.59
N PHE A 8 -9.30 -30.07 -50.98
CA PHE A 8 -9.13 -30.21 -49.54
C PHE A 8 -9.39 -28.84 -48.88
N ALA A 9 -10.40 -28.78 -48.00
CA ALA A 9 -10.61 -27.64 -47.11
C ALA A 9 -9.78 -27.85 -45.84
N SER A 10 -8.68 -27.09 -45.70
CA SER A 10 -7.91 -27.01 -44.46
C SER A 10 -8.70 -26.23 -43.40
N ALA A 11 -9.12 -26.91 -42.33
CA ALA A 11 -9.67 -26.26 -41.15
C ALA A 11 -8.54 -25.60 -40.36
N VAL A 12 -8.52 -24.26 -40.35
CA VAL A 12 -7.65 -23.47 -39.48
C VAL A 12 -8.25 -23.51 -38.07
N ILE A 13 -7.60 -24.25 -37.17
CA ILE A 13 -7.90 -24.21 -35.73
C ILE A 13 -7.23 -22.96 -35.17
N VAL A 14 -8.00 -21.90 -34.95
CA VAL A 14 -7.54 -20.72 -34.20
C VAL A 14 -7.60 -21.08 -32.72
N PRO A 15 -6.48 -21.04 -31.96
CA PRO A 15 -6.51 -21.23 -30.52
C PRO A 15 -7.22 -20.02 -29.91
N LEU A 16 -8.37 -20.26 -29.27
CA LEU A 16 -8.98 -19.29 -28.37
C LEU A 16 -8.05 -19.12 -27.17
N PHE A 17 -7.24 -18.06 -27.19
CA PHE A 17 -6.57 -17.57 -26.00
C PHE A 17 -7.65 -17.01 -25.06
N PHE A 18 -7.99 -17.76 -24.01
CA PHE A 18 -8.74 -17.23 -22.88
C PHE A 18 -7.86 -16.17 -22.18
N PHE A 19 -8.15 -14.90 -22.40
CA PHE A 19 -7.56 -13.81 -21.61
C PHE A 19 -8.15 -13.86 -20.19
N THR A 20 -7.50 -14.57 -19.28
CA THR A 20 -7.84 -14.59 -17.84
C THR A 20 -7.14 -13.46 -17.07
N THR A 21 -7.14 -12.23 -17.58
CA THR A 21 -6.22 -11.18 -17.07
C THR A 21 -6.85 -10.15 -16.14
N VAL A 22 -8.18 -10.14 -15.95
CA VAL A 22 -8.84 -9.09 -15.13
C VAL A 22 -9.23 -9.55 -13.72
N VAL A 23 -9.46 -10.85 -13.52
CA VAL A 23 -9.94 -11.37 -12.21
C VAL A 23 -8.80 -11.49 -11.18
N ASP A 24 -7.56 -11.76 -11.63
CA ASP A 24 -6.42 -11.95 -10.72
C ASP A 24 -6.09 -10.66 -9.93
N ALA A 25 -6.03 -9.49 -10.58
CA ALA A 25 -5.58 -8.24 -9.94
C ALA A 25 -6.50 -7.70 -8.82
N ALA A 26 -7.70 -8.28 -8.65
CA ALA A 26 -8.63 -7.91 -7.58
C ALA A 26 -8.43 -8.70 -6.28
N THR A 27 -7.48 -9.65 -6.25
CA THR A 27 -7.15 -10.45 -5.06
C THR A 27 -5.76 -10.10 -4.53
N CYS A 28 -5.46 -10.54 -3.30
CA CYS A 28 -4.13 -10.37 -2.72
C CYS A 28 -3.08 -11.08 -3.59
N GLU A 29 -3.37 -12.30 -4.02
CA GLU A 29 -2.49 -13.16 -4.78
C GLU A 29 -2.16 -12.58 -6.16
N GLY A 30 -3.13 -11.97 -6.84
CA GLY A 30 -2.85 -11.30 -8.11
C GLY A 30 -2.05 -10.02 -7.95
N VAL A 31 -2.24 -9.26 -6.87
CA VAL A 31 -1.37 -8.11 -6.56
C VAL A 31 0.06 -8.57 -6.28
N VAL A 32 0.25 -9.63 -5.49
CA VAL A 32 1.57 -10.24 -5.24
C VAL A 32 2.22 -10.69 -6.56
N LYS A 33 1.45 -11.32 -7.45
CA LYS A 33 1.93 -11.75 -8.78
C LYS A 33 2.39 -10.57 -9.65
N GLU A 34 1.70 -9.42 -9.59
CA GLU A 34 2.17 -8.21 -10.27
C GLU A 34 3.44 -7.64 -9.64
N ILE A 35 3.53 -7.62 -8.31
CA ILE A 35 4.75 -7.19 -7.59
C ILE A 35 5.94 -8.09 -7.94
N ASP A 36 5.74 -9.42 -8.00
CA ASP A 36 6.77 -10.37 -8.42
C ASP A 36 7.22 -10.14 -9.86
N LYS A 37 6.31 -9.81 -10.78
CA LYS A 37 6.65 -9.42 -12.15
C LYS A 37 7.52 -8.17 -12.17
N TRP A 38 7.12 -7.12 -11.45
CA TRP A 38 7.91 -5.88 -11.38
C TRP A 38 9.29 -6.14 -10.78
N TYR A 39 9.36 -6.91 -9.69
CA TYR A 39 10.62 -7.27 -9.03
C TYR A 39 11.57 -8.08 -9.92
N SER A 40 11.02 -9.02 -10.70
CA SER A 40 11.78 -9.93 -11.57
C SER A 40 12.11 -9.35 -12.95
N ASP A 41 11.41 -8.31 -13.39
CA ASP A 41 11.73 -7.60 -14.62
C ASP A 41 13.06 -6.83 -14.46
N THR A 42 14.09 -7.26 -15.16
CA THR A 42 15.45 -6.67 -15.11
C THR A 42 15.73 -5.76 -16.30
N SER A 43 14.69 -5.36 -17.05
CA SER A 43 14.80 -4.46 -18.19
C SER A 43 15.59 -3.20 -17.82
N SER A 44 16.53 -2.82 -18.67
CA SER A 44 17.35 -1.62 -18.46
C SER A 44 16.60 -0.32 -18.78
N THR A 45 15.45 -0.42 -19.46
CA THR A 45 14.56 0.68 -19.82
C THR A 45 13.10 0.20 -19.86
N CYS A 46 12.18 1.16 -19.84
CA CYS A 46 10.75 0.94 -20.06
C CYS A 46 10.35 1.54 -21.41
N GLY A 47 10.83 0.93 -22.50
CA GLY A 47 10.85 1.56 -23.81
C GLY A 47 11.93 2.65 -23.86
N ILE A 48 11.52 3.91 -23.95
CA ILE A 48 12.43 5.08 -23.95
C ILE A 48 12.44 5.83 -22.60
N ASP A 49 11.83 5.25 -21.58
CA ASP A 49 11.78 5.79 -20.21
C ASP A 49 12.70 5.01 -19.24
N PRO A 50 13.05 5.61 -18.10
CA PRO A 50 13.81 4.93 -17.04
C PRO A 50 13.18 3.62 -16.57
N ALA A 51 14.00 2.66 -16.17
CA ALA A 51 13.54 1.35 -15.71
C ALA A 51 12.58 1.39 -14.49
N ALA A 52 12.64 2.44 -13.65
CA ALA A 52 11.70 2.65 -12.55
C ALA A 52 10.23 2.79 -12.98
N ASP A 53 9.98 3.12 -14.26
CA ASP A 53 8.63 3.37 -14.73
C ASP A 53 7.81 2.07 -14.96
N CYS A 54 8.45 0.91 -15.03
CA CYS A 54 7.82 -0.39 -15.29
C CYS A 54 8.44 -1.58 -14.54
N SER A 55 9.60 -1.41 -13.91
CA SER A 55 10.33 -2.48 -13.24
C SER A 55 10.82 -2.09 -11.84
N GLY A 56 11.18 -3.11 -11.07
CA GLY A 56 11.51 -3.04 -9.67
C GLY A 56 10.31 -2.65 -8.79
N VAL A 57 10.47 -2.86 -7.50
CA VAL A 57 9.46 -2.55 -6.48
C VAL A 57 9.85 -1.25 -5.81
N MET A 58 9.04 -0.21 -6.03
CA MET A 58 9.15 1.06 -5.34
C MET A 58 8.35 1.01 -4.04
N LEU A 59 9.00 1.25 -2.91
CA LEU A 59 8.38 1.15 -1.59
C LEU A 59 8.82 2.24 -0.62
N ARG A 60 8.03 2.46 0.42
CA ARG A 60 8.32 3.45 1.47
C ARG A 60 7.87 2.93 2.83
N ALA A 61 8.77 3.00 3.82
CA ALA A 61 8.40 2.79 5.22
C ALA A 61 7.34 3.80 5.68
N THR A 62 6.36 3.35 6.48
CA THR A 62 5.34 4.24 7.02
C THR A 62 5.28 4.22 8.54
N HIS A 63 5.08 5.40 9.12
CA HIS A 63 4.84 5.59 10.55
C HIS A 63 3.50 6.27 10.72
N ARG A 64 2.58 5.62 11.43
CA ARG A 64 1.28 6.21 11.72
C ARG A 64 1.42 7.26 12.82
N TRP A 65 0.67 8.34 12.70
CA TRP A 65 0.70 9.44 13.68
C TRP A 65 0.06 9.03 15.02
N ASP A 66 -0.93 8.13 14.99
CA ASP A 66 -1.66 7.61 16.16
C ASP A 66 -0.87 6.60 16.98
N GLU A 67 0.23 6.07 16.43
CA GLU A 67 1.11 5.11 17.10
C GLU A 67 2.49 5.71 17.45
N ARG A 68 2.66 7.04 17.31
CA ARG A 68 3.89 7.71 17.70
C ARG A 68 4.08 7.65 19.22
N SER A 69 5.23 7.15 19.68
CA SER A 69 5.58 7.13 21.10
C SER A 69 5.49 8.54 21.70
N GLY A 70 4.74 8.67 22.78
CA GLY A 70 4.52 9.95 23.48
C GLY A 70 3.33 10.78 22.99
N ASN A 71 2.41 10.23 22.19
CA ASN A 71 1.14 10.89 21.86
C ASN A 71 0.07 10.57 22.94
N PRO A 72 -0.30 11.53 23.82
CA PRO A 72 -1.24 11.29 24.92
C PRO A 72 -2.71 11.26 24.46
N GLU A 73 -3.03 11.76 23.26
CA GLU A 73 -4.39 11.83 22.73
C GLU A 73 -4.52 10.96 21.48
N LYS A 74 -5.28 9.86 21.58
CA LYS A 74 -5.61 8.99 20.43
C LYS A 74 -6.61 9.64 19.45
N ILE A 75 -7.10 10.84 19.75
CA ILE A 75 -7.99 11.63 18.91
C ILE A 75 -7.34 13.01 18.69
N PRO A 76 -6.62 13.21 17.59
CA PRO A 76 -5.96 14.47 17.30
C PRO A 76 -7.02 15.49 16.92
N ALA A 77 -6.78 16.74 17.29
CA ALA A 77 -7.57 17.85 16.77
C ALA A 77 -7.59 17.78 15.23
N PRO A 78 -8.69 18.19 14.56
CA PRO A 78 -8.74 18.22 13.10
C PRO A 78 -7.60 19.03 12.44
N THR A 79 -6.99 19.94 13.20
CA THR A 79 -5.89 20.82 12.78
C THR A 79 -4.51 20.33 13.18
N ASP A 80 -4.36 19.14 13.75
CA ASP A 80 -3.05 18.60 14.12
C ASP A 80 -2.20 18.40 12.86
N PRO A 81 -1.07 19.12 12.70
CA PRO A 81 -0.22 19.01 11.52
C PRO A 81 0.42 17.61 11.39
N LEU A 82 0.39 16.79 12.44
CA LEU A 82 0.86 15.40 12.41
C LEU A 82 -0.23 14.43 11.95
N LYS A 83 -1.50 14.83 11.91
CA LYS A 83 -2.60 13.99 11.40
C LYS A 83 -2.60 14.01 9.87
N TYR A 84 -1.94 13.02 9.27
CA TYR A 84 -2.02 12.77 7.83
C TYR A 84 -2.14 11.28 7.56
N HIS A 85 -2.76 10.94 6.42
CA HIS A 85 -2.80 9.56 5.96
C HIS A 85 -1.43 9.13 5.45
N VAL A 86 -0.99 7.93 5.81
CA VAL A 86 0.38 7.45 5.53
C VAL A 86 0.76 7.38 4.05
N TRP A 87 -0.23 7.38 3.14
CA TRP A 87 -0.05 7.40 1.69
C TRP A 87 0.05 8.81 1.10
N ASN A 88 -0.16 9.85 1.90
CA ASN A 88 0.00 11.24 1.49
C ASN A 88 1.40 11.75 1.85
N PRO A 89 1.94 12.73 1.11
CA PRO A 89 3.21 13.34 1.49
C PRO A 89 3.11 13.93 2.90
N SER A 90 4.12 13.65 3.74
CA SER A 90 4.19 14.28 5.07
C SER A 90 4.37 15.79 4.93
N PRO A 91 4.08 16.61 5.96
CA PRO A 91 4.33 18.05 5.92
C PRO A 91 5.75 18.43 5.46
N ALA A 92 6.78 17.74 5.98
CA ALA A 92 8.16 17.93 5.55
C ALA A 92 8.40 17.54 4.07
N SER A 93 7.68 16.54 3.57
CA SER A 93 7.74 16.18 2.15
C SER A 93 7.08 17.23 1.27
N VAL A 94 5.94 17.79 1.70
CA VAL A 94 5.27 18.91 1.04
C VAL A 94 6.19 20.12 0.97
N GLU A 95 6.83 20.48 2.09
CA GLU A 95 7.77 21.60 2.19
C GLU A 95 9.00 21.42 1.27
N SER A 96 9.64 20.25 1.31
CA SER A 96 10.78 19.97 0.41
C SER A 96 10.36 19.79 -1.05
N GLY A 97 9.09 19.48 -1.33
CA GLY A 97 8.58 19.17 -2.66
C GLY A 97 8.97 17.77 -3.17
N GLY A 98 9.45 16.88 -2.29
CA GLY A 98 9.71 15.49 -2.64
C GLY A 98 9.47 14.50 -1.50
N VAL A 99 9.22 13.25 -1.88
CA VAL A 99 9.06 12.11 -0.97
C VAL A 99 10.18 11.09 -1.24
N SER A 100 10.78 10.55 -0.19
CA SER A 100 11.79 9.50 -0.30
C SER A 100 11.13 8.14 -0.43
N VAL A 101 11.60 7.34 -1.38
CA VAL A 101 11.17 5.96 -1.55
C VAL A 101 12.40 5.10 -1.82
N SER A 102 12.36 3.84 -1.43
CA SER A 102 13.37 2.86 -1.77
C SER A 102 12.93 2.07 -3.01
N TRP A 103 13.89 1.45 -3.69
CA TRP A 103 13.65 0.67 -4.89
C TRP A 103 14.51 -0.58 -4.90
N ILE A 104 13.88 -1.73 -5.14
CA ILE A 104 14.51 -3.06 -5.06
C ILE A 104 14.18 -3.84 -6.32
N ARG A 105 15.14 -4.64 -6.80
CA ARG A 105 15.02 -5.45 -8.01
C ARG A 105 15.87 -6.71 -7.93
N SER A 106 15.45 -7.76 -8.62
CA SER A 106 16.03 -9.09 -8.51
C SER A 106 17.47 -9.23 -9.03
N ASP A 107 17.98 -8.24 -9.77
CA ASP A 107 19.35 -8.18 -10.27
C ASP A 107 20.29 -7.46 -9.30
N ARG A 108 20.39 -8.00 -8.08
CA ARG A 108 21.33 -7.58 -7.03
C ARG A 108 21.09 -6.18 -6.46
N ILE A 109 19.91 -5.62 -6.66
CA ILE A 109 19.46 -4.39 -6.00
C ILE A 109 18.76 -4.80 -4.70
N ALA A 110 19.56 -5.10 -3.68
CA ALA A 110 19.13 -5.70 -2.41
C ALA A 110 19.55 -4.86 -1.20
N TYR A 111 18.77 -4.95 -0.12
CA TYR A 111 19.04 -4.42 1.22
C TYR A 111 18.10 -5.11 2.24
N LYS A 112 18.48 -5.13 3.51
CA LYS A 112 17.90 -6.03 4.52
C LYS A 112 16.59 -5.56 5.17
N ASP A 113 16.27 -4.27 5.11
CA ASP A 113 15.08 -3.71 5.76
C ASP A 113 14.65 -2.38 5.11
N PRO A 114 13.41 -1.89 5.34
CA PRO A 114 12.90 -0.68 4.70
C PRO A 114 13.45 0.64 5.29
N GLY A 115 14.48 0.59 6.14
CA GLY A 115 15.08 1.71 6.84
C GLY A 115 14.26 2.19 8.05
N MET A 116 14.77 3.22 8.73
CA MET A 116 14.06 3.96 9.79
C MET A 116 13.54 3.13 10.97
N ARG A 117 14.12 1.93 11.20
CA ARG A 117 13.62 0.95 12.18
C ARG A 117 12.13 0.59 11.97
N ALA A 118 11.66 0.72 10.73
CA ALA A 118 10.29 0.39 10.35
C ALA A 118 10.16 -1.09 10.01
N ASN A 119 8.95 -1.62 10.20
CA ASN A 119 8.61 -3.00 9.84
C ASN A 119 7.37 -3.07 8.95
N ASN A 120 6.91 -1.94 8.42
CA ASN A 120 5.75 -1.81 7.57
C ASN A 120 5.91 -0.65 6.58
N GLY A 121 5.12 -0.64 5.52
CA GLY A 121 5.10 0.45 4.56
C GLY A 121 4.13 0.28 3.41
N ILE A 122 4.38 1.02 2.34
CA ILE A 122 3.59 1.05 1.11
C ILE A 122 4.45 0.58 -0.05
N ILE A 123 3.87 -0.18 -0.97
CA ILE A 123 4.39 -0.45 -2.32
C ILE A 123 3.55 0.34 -3.32
N PHE A 124 4.22 1.00 -4.27
CA PHE A 124 3.58 1.79 -5.32
C PHE A 124 3.53 1.02 -6.64
N THR A 125 2.46 1.24 -7.39
CA THR A 125 2.33 0.71 -8.77
C THR A 125 3.28 1.49 -9.68
N PRO A 126 4.12 0.81 -10.49
CA PRO A 126 4.99 1.47 -11.45
C PRO A 126 4.23 2.35 -12.44
N ARG A 127 4.84 3.48 -12.79
CA ARG A 127 4.22 4.59 -13.54
C ARG A 127 3.49 4.15 -14.82
N GLN A 128 4.04 3.21 -15.59
CA GLN A 128 3.47 2.76 -16.85
C GLN A 128 2.16 1.98 -16.67
N PHE A 129 1.96 1.34 -15.52
CA PHE A 129 0.74 0.58 -15.21
C PHE A 129 -0.35 1.42 -14.53
N VAL A 130 -0.07 2.71 -14.29
CA VAL A 130 -1.05 3.65 -13.73
C VAL A 130 -1.82 4.33 -14.87
N ASN A 131 -3.13 4.10 -14.93
CA ASN A 131 -3.99 4.71 -15.95
C ASN A 131 -4.28 6.20 -15.67
N ASP A 132 -4.53 6.54 -14.40
CA ASP A 132 -4.80 7.91 -13.98
C ASP A 132 -3.51 8.75 -13.99
N ARG A 133 -3.45 9.75 -14.87
CA ARG A 133 -2.29 10.62 -15.02
C ARG A 133 -1.93 11.38 -13.75
N GLU A 134 -2.92 11.75 -12.93
CA GLU A 134 -2.69 12.52 -11.70
C GLU A 134 -2.02 11.65 -10.62
N LYS A 135 -2.21 10.34 -10.69
CA LYS A 135 -1.57 9.37 -9.77
C LYS A 135 -0.17 8.94 -10.23
N LYS A 136 0.33 9.41 -11.38
CA LYS A 136 1.64 8.98 -11.89
C LYS A 136 2.78 9.63 -11.12
N LEU A 137 3.46 8.83 -10.30
CA LEU A 137 4.65 9.25 -9.56
C LEU A 137 5.82 9.57 -10.52
N ASN A 138 6.52 10.67 -10.27
CA ASN A 138 7.66 11.11 -11.08
C ASN A 138 8.92 11.05 -10.22
N VAL A 139 9.86 10.16 -10.55
CA VAL A 139 11.19 10.16 -9.91
C VAL A 139 11.99 11.37 -10.42
N VAL A 140 12.53 12.16 -9.49
CA VAL A 140 13.31 13.38 -9.78
C VAL A 140 14.82 13.19 -9.58
N CYS A 141 15.25 12.25 -8.73
CA CYS A 141 16.63 11.78 -8.65
C CYS A 141 16.74 10.41 -7.97
N ALA A 142 17.89 9.77 -8.12
CA ALA A 142 18.18 8.43 -7.61
C ALA A 142 19.58 8.34 -6.97
N PHE A 143 19.66 7.87 -5.73
CA PHE A 143 20.89 7.68 -4.98
C PHE A 143 21.12 6.18 -4.71
N PRO A 144 22.30 5.62 -5.08
CA PRO A 144 22.60 4.21 -4.82
C PRO A 144 22.55 3.82 -3.33
N ILE A 145 22.75 4.77 -2.41
CA ILE A 145 22.65 4.59 -0.96
C ILE A 145 21.80 5.73 -0.40
N ASP A 146 21.04 5.51 0.67
CA ASP A 146 20.35 6.57 1.43
C ASP A 146 21.23 7.80 1.64
N ALA A 147 20.70 8.98 1.33
CA ALA A 147 21.45 10.21 1.14
C ALA A 147 20.98 11.36 2.05
N TRP A 148 20.18 11.08 3.09
CA TRP A 148 19.60 12.08 4.01
C TRP A 148 18.91 13.20 3.24
N THR A 149 17.98 12.82 2.37
CA THR A 149 17.37 13.77 1.43
C THR A 149 16.41 14.76 2.06
N ASP A 150 16.08 14.59 3.35
CA ASP A 150 15.27 15.53 4.14
C ASP A 150 16.01 16.85 4.42
N THR A 151 17.34 16.83 4.44
CA THR A 151 18.17 18.04 4.63
C THR A 151 18.76 18.57 3.31
N ARG A 152 18.29 18.08 2.16
CA ARG A 152 18.81 18.44 0.85
C ARG A 152 17.90 19.40 0.09
N SER A 153 18.49 20.33 -0.64
CA SER A 153 17.80 21.26 -1.53
C SER A 153 17.35 20.59 -2.83
N GLY A 154 16.59 21.32 -3.66
CA GLY A 154 16.17 20.84 -4.99
C GLY A 154 15.27 19.60 -4.93
N ARG A 155 14.29 19.58 -4.02
CA ARG A 155 13.44 18.40 -3.73
C ARG A 155 14.20 17.21 -3.16
N GLY A 156 15.33 17.45 -2.50
CA GLY A 156 16.16 16.42 -1.91
C GLY A 156 17.22 15.87 -2.86
N CYS A 157 17.52 16.55 -3.96
CA CYS A 157 18.38 16.04 -5.04
C CYS A 157 19.72 16.76 -5.17
N LEU A 158 19.91 17.89 -4.50
CA LEU A 158 21.09 18.75 -4.63
C LEU A 158 21.83 18.83 -3.29
N ASP A 159 22.37 20.01 -2.98
CA ASP A 159 23.17 20.31 -1.80
C ASP A 159 22.51 19.90 -0.47
N ASN A 160 23.27 19.28 0.42
CA ASN A 160 22.88 18.92 1.77
C ASN A 160 23.29 20.01 2.76
N SER A 161 22.32 20.62 3.45
CA SER A 161 22.59 21.73 4.39
C SER A 161 23.43 21.36 5.63
N THR A 162 23.77 20.08 5.80
CA THR A 162 24.55 19.56 6.94
C THR A 162 25.98 19.15 6.57
N THR A 163 26.39 19.37 5.33
CA THR A 163 27.77 19.17 4.86
C THR A 163 28.47 20.53 4.67
N VAL A 164 29.80 20.50 4.60
CA VAL A 164 30.62 21.72 4.46
C VAL A 164 30.83 22.08 2.98
N GLU A 165 30.93 21.07 2.13
CA GLU A 165 31.11 21.21 0.68
C GLU A 165 29.76 21.08 0.01
N ALA A 166 29.48 21.93 -0.98
CA ALA A 166 28.21 21.88 -1.67
C ALA A 166 28.12 20.66 -2.60
N GLU A 167 27.06 19.86 -2.46
CA GLU A 167 26.79 18.77 -3.41
C GLU A 167 25.95 19.21 -4.61
N ASP A 168 26.11 18.50 -5.73
CA ASP A 168 25.28 18.64 -6.92
C ASP A 168 24.91 17.25 -7.47
N SER A 169 24.05 17.23 -8.49
CA SER A 169 23.75 16.04 -9.26
C SER A 169 25.00 15.42 -9.89
N CYS A 170 25.01 14.10 -10.02
CA CYS A 170 26.14 13.39 -10.63
C CYS A 170 26.46 13.90 -12.05
N GLN A 171 25.44 14.28 -12.82
CA GLN A 171 25.59 14.83 -14.16
C GLN A 171 26.35 16.17 -14.16
N ALA A 172 26.05 17.06 -13.22
CA ALA A 172 26.73 18.35 -13.09
C ALA A 172 28.21 18.17 -12.70
N LEU A 173 28.53 17.11 -11.95
CA LEU A 173 29.88 16.76 -11.54
C LEU A 173 30.66 15.92 -12.59
N GLY A 174 30.05 15.62 -13.75
CA GLY A 174 30.67 14.73 -14.75
C GLY A 174 30.69 13.24 -14.36
N VAL A 175 29.97 12.87 -13.30
CA VAL A 175 29.83 11.51 -12.79
C VAL A 175 28.70 10.81 -13.54
N ASN A 176 28.99 10.34 -14.76
CA ASN A 176 28.00 9.80 -15.69
C ASN A 176 28.06 8.28 -15.86
N SER A 177 28.76 7.57 -14.97
CA SER A 177 28.88 6.10 -15.01
C SER A 177 28.97 5.49 -13.62
N ALA A 178 28.64 4.21 -13.49
CA ALA A 178 28.84 3.46 -12.25
C ALA A 178 30.30 3.51 -11.76
N THR A 179 31.27 3.37 -12.66
CA THR A 179 32.70 3.47 -12.33
C THR A 179 33.07 4.85 -11.81
N ASN A 180 32.60 5.92 -12.47
CA ASN A 180 32.84 7.29 -12.01
C ASN A 180 32.18 7.52 -10.65
N TRP A 181 30.98 6.99 -10.44
CA TRP A 181 30.26 7.13 -9.18
C TRP A 181 31.00 6.44 -8.04
N THR A 182 31.44 5.18 -8.22
CA THR A 182 32.21 4.47 -7.18
C THR A 182 33.54 5.15 -6.88
N GLN A 183 34.24 5.68 -7.90
CA GLN A 183 35.48 6.45 -7.71
C GLN A 183 35.21 7.74 -6.94
N HIS A 184 34.22 8.52 -7.35
CA HIS A 184 33.81 9.75 -6.69
C HIS A 184 33.42 9.48 -5.23
N TYR A 185 32.52 8.53 -5.00
CA TYR A 185 32.01 8.15 -3.68
C TYR A 185 33.13 7.75 -2.71
N ASN A 186 34.09 6.94 -3.18
CA ASN A 186 35.23 6.51 -2.36
C ASN A 186 36.26 7.62 -2.14
N SER A 187 36.30 8.64 -3.01
CA SER A 187 37.19 9.79 -2.87
C SER A 187 36.66 10.87 -1.92
N LEU A 188 35.37 10.80 -1.53
CA LEU A 188 34.76 11.78 -0.64
C LEU A 188 35.48 11.79 0.72
N ASN A 189 35.95 12.97 1.10
CA ASN A 189 36.54 13.20 2.41
C ASN A 189 35.45 13.13 3.48
N ALA A 190 35.35 12.00 4.19
CA ALA A 190 34.32 11.76 5.20
C ALA A 190 34.89 10.94 6.36
N ASN A 191 34.55 11.32 7.59
CA ASN A 191 35.01 10.67 8.81
C ASN A 191 34.12 9.49 9.24
N SER A 192 33.00 9.26 8.55
CA SER A 192 32.08 8.15 8.79
C SER A 192 31.28 7.82 7.53
N LEU A 193 30.68 6.63 7.49
CA LEU A 193 29.73 6.26 6.43
C LEU A 193 28.56 7.24 6.37
N TYR A 194 27.95 7.59 7.51
CA TYR A 194 26.86 8.57 7.56
C TYR A 194 27.23 9.93 6.95
N GLU A 195 28.46 10.40 7.15
CA GLU A 195 28.93 11.64 6.51
C GLU A 195 29.13 11.44 4.99
N ARG A 196 29.66 10.29 4.56
CA ARG A 196 29.83 9.98 3.14
C ARG A 196 28.50 9.85 2.40
N HIS A 197 27.51 9.22 3.02
CA HIS A 197 26.15 9.08 2.50
C HIS A 197 25.53 10.45 2.19
N ARG A 198 25.75 11.45 3.06
CA ARG A 198 25.29 12.83 2.84
C ARG A 198 26.02 13.54 1.70
N LYS A 199 27.30 13.25 1.49
CA LYS A 199 28.14 13.89 0.47
C LYS A 199 28.03 13.27 -0.93
N GLN A 200 27.35 12.15 -1.08
CA GLN A 200 27.22 11.48 -2.38
C GLN A 200 26.42 12.33 -3.38
N CYS A 201 26.78 12.25 -4.66
CA CYS A 201 25.94 12.78 -5.73
C CYS A 201 24.78 11.82 -6.04
N GLY A 202 23.64 12.39 -6.49
CA GLY A 202 22.49 11.64 -6.98
C GLY A 202 22.37 11.72 -8.50
N PHE A 203 21.91 10.64 -9.15
CA PHE A 203 21.62 10.64 -10.58
C PHE A 203 20.34 11.44 -10.82
N SER A 204 20.45 12.55 -11.56
CA SER A 204 19.33 13.43 -11.86
C SER A 204 18.34 12.80 -12.84
N LEU A 205 17.06 12.90 -12.50
CA LEU A 205 15.92 12.59 -13.35
C LEU A 205 15.04 13.82 -13.54
N HIS A 206 15.62 15.02 -13.39
CA HIS A 206 14.89 16.27 -13.50
C HIS A 206 14.21 16.39 -14.87
N LYS A 207 13.04 17.04 -14.89
CA LYS A 207 12.22 17.18 -16.10
C LYS A 207 12.91 17.93 -17.24
N ASP A 208 13.91 18.75 -16.93
CA ASP A 208 14.67 19.53 -17.90
C ASP A 208 15.68 18.68 -18.69
N LEU A 209 15.97 17.46 -18.23
CA LEU A 209 16.73 16.47 -19.00
C LEU A 209 15.85 15.86 -20.10
N THR A 210 16.45 15.43 -21.19
CA THR A 210 15.75 14.60 -22.19
C THR A 210 15.40 13.22 -21.62
N ARG A 211 14.42 12.53 -22.22
CA ARG A 211 14.06 11.14 -21.84
C ARG A 211 15.26 10.20 -21.92
N ALA A 212 16.10 10.36 -22.94
CA ALA A 212 17.32 9.57 -23.12
C ALA A 212 18.32 9.80 -21.98
N GLN A 213 18.57 11.07 -21.60
CA GLN A 213 19.46 11.39 -20.48
C GLN A 213 18.94 10.85 -19.16
N ARG A 214 17.63 10.95 -18.87
CA ARG A 214 17.03 10.36 -17.67
C ARG A 214 17.14 8.84 -17.66
N THR A 215 16.92 8.21 -18.80
CA THR A 215 17.04 6.75 -18.96
C THR A 215 18.47 6.31 -18.70
N GLN A 216 19.46 6.98 -19.31
CA GLN A 216 20.88 6.72 -19.06
C GLN A 216 21.26 6.95 -17.59
N ALA A 217 20.78 8.04 -16.97
CA ALA A 217 21.03 8.33 -15.57
C ALA A 217 20.54 7.19 -14.66
N PHE A 218 19.33 6.67 -14.89
CA PHE A 218 18.79 5.58 -14.10
C PHE A 218 19.50 4.24 -14.34
N GLN A 219 19.96 3.98 -15.56
CA GLN A 219 20.82 2.82 -15.85
C GLN A 219 22.12 2.87 -15.04
N GLN A 220 22.72 4.06 -14.90
CA GLN A 220 23.95 4.23 -14.12
C GLN A 220 23.69 4.18 -12.61
N PHE A 221 22.52 4.60 -12.13
CA PHE A 221 22.08 4.33 -10.76
C PHE A 221 22.01 2.82 -10.48
N ILE A 222 21.37 2.03 -11.35
CA ILE A 222 21.30 0.57 -11.22
C ILE A 222 22.70 -0.03 -11.19
N ALA A 223 23.54 0.33 -12.16
CA ALA A 223 24.90 -0.20 -12.27
C ALA A 223 25.79 0.21 -11.08
N ALA A 224 25.64 1.43 -10.56
CA ALA A 224 26.36 1.90 -9.37
C ALA A 224 25.97 1.07 -8.14
N ARG A 225 24.67 0.83 -7.95
CA ARG A 225 24.17 -0.01 -6.85
C ARG A 225 24.64 -1.46 -6.99
N GLN A 226 24.66 -2.01 -8.20
CA GLN A 226 25.19 -3.36 -8.47
C GLN A 226 26.69 -3.45 -8.17
N ALA A 227 27.47 -2.40 -8.49
CA ALA A 227 28.91 -2.37 -8.25
C ALA A 227 29.28 -2.44 -6.77
N ILE A 228 28.39 -1.98 -5.89
CA ILE A 228 28.60 -2.03 -4.43
C ILE A 228 27.79 -3.13 -3.73
N ALA A 229 27.06 -3.98 -4.46
CA ALA A 229 26.06 -4.88 -3.88
C ALA A 229 26.62 -5.83 -2.79
N ASP A 230 27.91 -6.20 -2.88
CA ASP A 230 28.54 -7.10 -1.92
C ASP A 230 29.08 -6.40 -0.66
N THR A 231 29.10 -5.07 -0.62
CA THR A 231 29.58 -4.31 0.56
C THR A 231 28.59 -4.43 1.72
N ALA A 232 29.10 -4.29 2.95
CA ALA A 232 28.22 -4.22 4.12
C ALA A 232 27.27 -3.02 4.04
N GLU A 233 27.77 -1.90 3.53
CA GLU A 233 27.02 -0.65 3.36
C GLU A 233 25.79 -0.82 2.45
N ALA A 234 25.94 -1.47 1.29
CA ALA A 234 24.80 -1.74 0.42
C ALA A 234 23.81 -2.71 1.06
N LYS A 235 24.27 -3.68 1.86
CA LYS A 235 23.39 -4.64 2.53
C LYS A 235 22.54 -3.99 3.63
N GLU A 236 23.15 -3.10 4.41
CA GLU A 236 22.53 -2.45 5.57
C GLU A 236 21.83 -1.13 5.24
N THR A 237 21.98 -0.59 4.02
CA THR A 237 21.39 0.69 3.65
C THR A 237 20.66 0.60 2.31
N GLN A 238 19.39 0.97 2.34
CA GLN A 238 18.49 1.04 1.19
C GLN A 238 19.02 1.99 0.11
N THR A 239 18.57 1.76 -1.13
CA THR A 239 18.61 2.81 -2.17
C THR A 239 17.66 3.93 -1.78
N GLU A 240 17.89 5.15 -2.26
CA GLU A 240 16.94 6.25 -2.08
C GLU A 240 16.63 6.94 -3.41
N LEU A 241 15.37 6.85 -3.82
CA LEU A 241 14.81 7.66 -4.89
C LEU A 241 14.04 8.81 -4.29
N ARG A 242 14.07 9.96 -4.96
CA ARG A 242 13.17 11.07 -4.66
C ARG A 242 12.09 11.13 -5.71
N ILE A 243 10.84 11.12 -5.27
CA ILE A 243 9.69 11.36 -6.12
C ILE A 243 9.12 12.76 -5.85
N ALA A 244 8.66 13.43 -6.90
CA ALA A 244 7.92 14.69 -6.73
C ALA A 244 6.67 14.45 -5.88
N THR A 245 6.31 15.41 -5.03
CA THR A 245 5.07 15.36 -4.25
C THR A 245 3.83 15.31 -5.14
N TRP A 246 2.76 14.76 -4.59
CA TRP A 246 1.44 14.65 -5.19
C TRP A 246 0.38 15.32 -4.31
N GLU A 247 -0.78 15.60 -4.89
CA GLU A 247 -1.95 16.04 -4.13
C GLU A 247 -2.48 14.89 -3.27
N ASN A 248 -3.13 15.21 -2.15
CA ASN A 248 -3.68 14.19 -1.26
C ASN A 248 -4.54 13.17 -2.01
N ASP A 249 -4.33 11.90 -1.70
CA ASP A 249 -5.05 10.72 -2.20
C ASP A 249 -4.82 10.42 -3.69
N LYS A 250 -4.00 11.22 -4.39
CA LYS A 250 -3.58 11.02 -5.79
C LYS A 250 -2.31 10.18 -5.89
N VAL A 251 -2.37 8.97 -5.33
CA VAL A 251 -1.24 8.03 -5.28
C VAL A 251 -1.64 6.62 -5.71
N PRO A 252 -0.79 5.88 -6.43
CA PRO A 252 -1.12 4.57 -6.95
C PRO A 252 -0.63 3.47 -6.00
N VAL A 253 -1.25 3.35 -4.83
CA VAL A 253 -0.93 2.30 -3.85
C VAL A 253 -1.24 0.93 -4.45
N ALA A 254 -0.24 0.05 -4.51
CA ALA A 254 -0.43 -1.34 -4.92
C ALA A 254 -0.76 -2.22 -3.72
N ALA A 255 -0.01 -2.08 -2.63
CA ALA A 255 -0.18 -2.83 -1.40
C ALA A 255 0.39 -2.07 -0.20
N PHE A 256 -0.09 -2.39 0.99
CA PHE A 256 0.68 -2.18 2.22
C PHE A 256 1.53 -3.42 2.48
N PHE A 257 2.74 -3.26 3.02
CA PHE A 257 3.61 -4.38 3.36
C PHE A 257 3.96 -4.37 4.84
N TYR A 258 4.34 -5.54 5.36
CA TYR A 258 5.08 -5.70 6.61
C TYR A 258 6.23 -6.69 6.43
N SER A 259 7.32 -6.47 7.14
CA SER A 259 8.53 -7.32 7.11
C SER A 259 8.76 -8.09 8.41
N ALA A 260 8.08 -7.71 9.49
CA ALA A 260 8.11 -8.40 10.76
C ALA A 260 6.73 -8.43 11.41
N GLN A 261 6.53 -9.34 12.36
CA GLN A 261 5.27 -9.48 13.10
C GLN A 261 4.84 -8.17 13.79
N THR A 262 5.81 -7.37 14.25
CA THR A 262 5.57 -6.05 14.87
C THR A 262 4.97 -5.04 13.89
N GLY A 263 5.22 -5.17 12.59
CA GLY A 263 4.66 -4.28 11.55
C GLY A 263 3.33 -4.76 10.95
N LYS A 264 2.96 -6.03 11.14
CA LYS A 264 1.73 -6.64 10.58
C LYS A 264 0.48 -5.85 10.98
N LYS A 265 0.35 -5.49 12.27
CA LYS A 265 -0.75 -4.68 12.78
C LYS A 265 -0.84 -3.30 12.10
N GLN A 266 0.29 -2.64 11.91
CA GLN A 266 0.36 -1.32 11.26
C GLN A 266 -0.05 -1.39 9.80
N ALA A 267 0.43 -2.40 9.05
CA ALA A 267 0.03 -2.61 7.66
C ALA A 267 -1.48 -2.83 7.52
N MET A 268 -2.08 -3.63 8.41
CA MET A 268 -3.52 -3.89 8.43
C MET A 268 -4.35 -2.66 8.78
N LYS A 269 -3.88 -1.83 9.73
CA LYS A 269 -4.51 -0.53 10.03
C LYS A 269 -4.43 0.42 8.83
N ASN A 270 -3.26 0.53 8.21
CA ASN A 270 -3.08 1.39 7.03
C ASN A 270 -3.97 0.95 5.86
N GLN A 271 -4.09 -0.37 5.65
CA GLN A 271 -5.01 -0.97 4.69
C GLN A 271 -6.46 -0.55 4.94
N PHE A 272 -6.91 -0.65 6.19
CA PHE A 272 -8.27 -0.32 6.57
C PHE A 272 -8.57 1.17 6.42
N ASP A 273 -7.67 2.02 6.93
CA ASP A 273 -7.77 3.48 6.79
C ASP A 273 -7.84 3.90 5.31
N TYR A 274 -7.02 3.27 4.45
CA TYR A 274 -7.04 3.54 3.01
C TYR A 274 -8.40 3.23 2.39
N TYR A 275 -9.00 2.09 2.76
CA TYR A 275 -10.31 1.71 2.27
C TYR A 275 -11.41 2.65 2.80
N GLN A 276 -11.38 2.98 4.10
CA GLN A 276 -12.36 3.91 4.71
C GLN A 276 -12.36 5.26 4.00
N HIS A 277 -11.17 5.78 3.69
CA HIS A 277 -11.00 7.10 3.08
C HIS A 277 -11.28 7.11 1.58
N THR A 278 -10.76 6.12 0.84
CA THR A 278 -10.76 6.15 -0.64
C THR A 278 -11.80 5.23 -1.29
N GLY A 279 -12.32 4.27 -0.53
CA GLY A 279 -13.12 3.16 -1.06
C GLY A 279 -12.33 2.16 -1.92
N GLN A 280 -11.01 2.32 -2.06
CA GLN A 280 -10.16 1.43 -2.85
C GLN A 280 -9.64 0.30 -1.96
N TRP A 281 -9.82 -0.93 -2.45
CA TRP A 281 -9.24 -2.11 -1.80
C TRP A 281 -7.81 -2.32 -2.30
N VAL A 282 -6.89 -2.49 -1.37
CA VAL A 282 -5.50 -2.92 -1.60
C VAL A 282 -5.14 -3.95 -0.52
N PRO A 283 -4.29 -4.94 -0.78
CA PRO A 283 -3.92 -5.93 0.23
C PRO A 283 -2.85 -5.39 1.19
N ALA A 284 -2.81 -5.96 2.39
CA ALA A 284 -1.61 -5.98 3.22
C ALA A 284 -0.85 -7.29 2.98
N ILE A 285 0.44 -7.23 2.64
CA ILE A 285 1.25 -8.41 2.27
C ILE A 285 2.48 -8.56 3.16
N LYS A 286 2.98 -9.79 3.31
CA LYS A 286 4.29 -10.03 3.89
C LYS A 286 5.36 -9.80 2.83
N MET A 287 6.36 -9.01 3.16
CA MET A 287 7.56 -8.80 2.36
C MET A 287 8.78 -9.23 3.15
N GLU A 288 9.45 -10.28 2.69
CA GLU A 288 10.74 -10.70 3.24
C GLU A 288 11.84 -10.05 2.39
N PHE A 289 12.66 -9.21 3.04
CA PHE A 289 13.77 -8.54 2.39
C PHE A 289 14.94 -9.52 2.13
N PRO A 290 15.68 -9.33 1.03
CA PRO A 290 16.86 -10.13 0.74
C PRO A 290 17.93 -9.91 1.82
N GLN A 291 18.63 -10.97 2.20
CA GLN A 291 19.67 -10.91 3.23
C GLN A 291 21.02 -10.43 2.66
N ASP A 292 21.20 -10.54 1.35
CA ASP A 292 22.37 -10.12 0.59
C ASP A 292 22.03 -9.94 -0.90
N ALA A 293 23.05 -9.61 -1.71
CA ALA A 293 22.90 -9.39 -3.15
C ALA A 293 22.53 -10.65 -3.97
N ASN A 294 22.65 -11.85 -3.40
CA ASN A 294 22.41 -13.12 -4.10
C ASN A 294 21.08 -13.77 -3.71
N SER A 295 20.50 -13.35 -2.58
CA SER A 295 19.16 -13.71 -2.15
C SER A 295 18.11 -12.77 -2.75
N LYS A 296 16.87 -13.25 -2.81
CA LYS A 296 15.75 -12.51 -3.40
C LYS A 296 14.76 -12.09 -2.33
N ALA A 297 14.05 -10.98 -2.58
CA ALA A 297 12.84 -10.69 -1.83
C ALA A 297 11.77 -11.75 -2.11
N ASN A 298 10.90 -11.94 -1.13
CA ASN A 298 9.72 -12.79 -1.27
C ASN A 298 8.48 -12.01 -0.82
N PHE A 299 7.40 -12.13 -1.58
CA PHE A 299 6.13 -11.44 -1.36
C PHE A 299 5.03 -12.48 -1.20
N SER A 300 4.20 -12.37 -0.16
CA SER A 300 3.16 -13.37 0.08
C SER A 300 1.92 -12.80 0.78
N CYS A 301 0.81 -13.48 0.53
CA CYS A 301 -0.46 -13.23 1.20
C CYS A 301 -0.59 -14.15 2.41
N GLU A 302 -0.92 -13.57 3.56
CA GLU A 302 -1.35 -14.32 4.74
C GLU A 302 -2.82 -13.97 5.00
N ALA A 303 -3.67 -14.99 5.21
CA ALA A 303 -5.11 -14.79 5.35
C ALA A 303 -5.47 -13.94 6.59
N ASP A 304 -4.65 -14.01 7.64
CA ASP A 304 -4.77 -13.23 8.87
C ASP A 304 -4.03 -11.87 8.81
N ALA A 305 -3.42 -11.53 7.66
CA ALA A 305 -2.81 -10.24 7.40
C ALA A 305 -3.71 -9.23 6.69
N GLN A 306 -5.02 -9.51 6.57
CA GLN A 306 -5.99 -8.54 6.06
C GLN A 306 -6.84 -8.01 7.21
N HIS A 307 -7.19 -6.72 7.18
CA HIS A 307 -8.10 -6.17 8.18
C HIS A 307 -9.47 -6.88 8.14
N ARG A 308 -9.95 -7.42 9.26
CA ARG A 308 -11.18 -8.25 9.31
C ARG A 308 -12.47 -7.49 9.00
N ASP A 309 -12.48 -6.19 9.32
CA ASP A 309 -13.56 -5.27 8.96
C ASP A 309 -13.50 -4.78 7.51
N LEU A 310 -12.59 -5.28 6.65
CA LEU A 310 -12.69 -4.98 5.22
C LEU A 310 -13.84 -5.77 4.59
N PRO A 311 -14.55 -5.16 3.63
CA PRO A 311 -15.42 -5.91 2.73
C PRO A 311 -14.60 -6.99 2.01
N ARG A 312 -15.21 -8.15 1.88
CA ARG A 312 -14.71 -9.23 1.02
C ARG A 312 -15.03 -8.88 -0.45
N PRO A 313 -14.48 -9.61 -1.43
CA PRO A 313 -14.76 -9.35 -2.84
C PRO A 313 -16.26 -9.22 -3.10
N ILE A 314 -16.64 -8.10 -3.71
CA ILE A 314 -18.04 -7.79 -3.99
C ILE A 314 -18.48 -8.59 -5.21
N ASN A 315 -19.36 -9.56 -4.99
CA ASN A 315 -19.87 -10.41 -6.08
C ASN A 315 -20.93 -9.70 -6.92
N LYS A 316 -21.77 -8.88 -6.28
CA LYS A 316 -22.87 -8.19 -6.94
C LYS A 316 -23.15 -6.84 -6.29
N THR A 317 -23.43 -5.85 -7.12
CA THR A 317 -23.87 -4.51 -6.71
C THR A 317 -25.27 -4.22 -7.23
N SER A 318 -25.93 -3.23 -6.63
CA SER A 318 -27.27 -2.75 -6.99
C SER A 318 -27.24 -1.23 -7.11
N PRO A 319 -27.99 -0.63 -8.06
CA PRO A 319 -28.18 0.82 -8.10
C PRO A 319 -29.05 1.32 -6.95
N ALA A 320 -29.85 0.44 -6.32
CA ALA A 320 -30.59 0.77 -5.11
C ALA A 320 -29.64 0.78 -3.91
N GLY A 321 -29.59 1.89 -3.18
CA GLY A 321 -28.75 2.00 -1.98
C GLY A 321 -29.17 1.02 -0.88
N TYR A 322 -28.20 0.61 -0.06
CA TYR A 322 -28.44 -0.36 1.01
C TYR A 322 -28.68 0.30 2.39
N ILE A 323 -28.07 1.46 2.64
CA ILE A 323 -28.10 2.14 3.94
C ILE A 323 -28.91 3.43 3.83
N GLN A 324 -30.05 3.47 4.53
CA GLN A 324 -30.89 4.67 4.63
C GLN A 324 -30.24 5.70 5.56
N SER A 325 -29.82 5.27 6.74
CA SER A 325 -29.10 6.10 7.71
C SER A 325 -28.33 5.23 8.70
N ALA A 326 -27.35 5.81 9.38
CA ALA A 326 -26.74 5.22 10.57
C ALA A 326 -26.38 6.32 11.56
N THR A 327 -26.47 6.03 12.86
CA THR A 327 -26.07 6.96 13.91
C THR A 327 -25.43 6.23 15.07
N TRP A 328 -24.42 6.86 15.66
CA TRP A 328 -23.75 6.35 16.84
C TRP A 328 -24.54 6.69 18.09
N ILE A 329 -24.89 5.67 18.87
CA ILE A 329 -25.59 5.80 20.15
C ILE A 329 -24.83 5.04 21.23
N GLN A 330 -25.04 5.42 22.48
CA GLN A 330 -24.68 4.59 23.62
C GLN A 330 -25.91 3.78 24.04
N ARG A 331 -25.70 2.49 24.32
CA ARG A 331 -26.74 1.58 24.77
C ARG A 331 -26.38 1.01 26.13
N ASP A 332 -27.41 0.87 26.95
CA ASP A 332 -27.34 0.23 28.26
C ASP A 332 -27.94 -1.18 28.23
N GLY A 333 -27.54 -2.01 29.19
CA GLY A 333 -28.10 -3.35 29.38
C GLY A 333 -27.67 -4.37 28.34
N ASP A 334 -26.51 -4.21 27.72
CA ASP A 334 -25.92 -5.32 26.96
C ASP A 334 -25.59 -6.48 27.93
N PRO A 335 -26.03 -7.72 27.66
CA PRO A 335 -25.85 -8.86 28.56
C PRO A 335 -24.39 -9.18 28.91
N HIS A 336 -23.44 -8.73 28.08
CA HIS A 336 -22.02 -9.03 28.25
C HIS A 336 -21.15 -7.78 28.42
N LEU A 337 -21.51 -6.69 27.75
CA LEU A 337 -20.76 -5.43 27.73
C LEU A 337 -21.27 -4.41 28.77
N GLY A 338 -22.47 -4.61 29.33
CA GLY A 338 -23.06 -3.72 30.33
C GLY A 338 -23.60 -2.42 29.75
N ASN A 339 -23.25 -1.29 30.38
CA ASN A 339 -23.80 0.03 30.09
C ASN A 339 -22.84 0.93 29.30
N GLY A 340 -23.38 1.92 28.59
CA GLY A 340 -22.61 2.92 27.86
C GLY A 340 -21.91 2.41 26.59
N VAL A 341 -22.39 1.31 26.02
CA VAL A 341 -21.76 0.63 24.88
C VAL A 341 -21.98 1.43 23.60
N TRP A 342 -20.88 1.89 22.98
CA TRP A 342 -20.95 2.53 21.67
C TRP A 342 -21.45 1.56 20.61
N THR A 343 -22.49 1.97 19.92
CA THR A 343 -23.22 1.16 18.95
C THR A 343 -23.54 1.98 17.72
N LEU A 344 -23.28 1.44 16.53
CA LEU A 344 -23.80 1.99 15.29
C LEU A 344 -25.21 1.45 15.05
N SER A 345 -26.21 2.31 15.20
CA SER A 345 -27.61 2.00 14.90
C SER A 345 -27.87 2.29 13.42
N VAL A 346 -27.97 1.24 12.63
CA VAL A 346 -28.10 1.29 11.16
C VAL A 346 -29.56 1.08 10.77
N THR A 347 -30.11 1.92 9.90
CA THR A 347 -31.40 1.71 9.25
C THR A 347 -31.18 1.23 7.81
N PRO A 348 -31.42 -0.05 7.50
CA PRO A 348 -31.36 -0.56 6.13
C PRO A 348 -32.54 -0.07 5.28
N THR A 349 -32.31 0.08 3.98
CA THR A 349 -33.38 0.32 3.00
C THR A 349 -34.27 -0.92 2.82
N ALA A 350 -35.41 -0.77 2.15
CA ALA A 350 -36.25 -1.90 1.77
C ALA A 350 -35.49 -2.92 0.89
N HIS A 351 -34.66 -2.45 -0.05
CA HIS A 351 -33.79 -3.29 -0.88
C HIS A 351 -32.86 -4.15 -0.01
N ALA A 352 -32.10 -3.51 0.89
CA ALA A 352 -31.15 -4.19 1.78
C ALA A 352 -31.78 -5.30 2.61
N ARG A 353 -33.05 -5.17 3.00
CA ARG A 353 -33.77 -6.20 3.76
C ARG A 353 -34.12 -7.43 2.94
N THR A 354 -33.96 -7.40 1.63
CA THR A 354 -34.31 -8.51 0.73
C THR A 354 -33.10 -9.17 0.08
N ILE A 355 -31.90 -8.61 0.24
CA ILE A 355 -30.69 -9.08 -0.44
C ILE A 355 -30.30 -10.51 -0.03
N GLY A 356 -29.63 -11.20 -0.95
CA GLY A 356 -28.97 -12.48 -0.72
C GLY A 356 -27.51 -12.32 -0.32
N ALA A 357 -26.83 -13.46 -0.13
CA ALA A 357 -25.41 -13.53 0.25
C ALA A 357 -24.46 -12.92 -0.79
N ASP A 358 -24.90 -12.80 -2.05
CA ASP A 358 -24.18 -12.20 -3.17
C ASP A 358 -24.04 -10.67 -3.07
N GLU A 359 -24.91 -9.99 -2.31
CA GLU A 359 -24.92 -8.53 -2.16
C GLU A 359 -24.52 -8.04 -0.75
N THR A 360 -24.25 -8.93 0.22
CA THR A 360 -23.92 -8.50 1.59
C THR A 360 -22.63 -7.69 1.67
N GLU A 361 -21.64 -8.01 0.84
CA GLU A 361 -20.38 -7.25 0.79
C GLU A 361 -20.59 -5.86 0.18
N ALA A 362 -21.49 -5.72 -0.80
CA ALA A 362 -21.83 -4.40 -1.35
C ALA A 362 -22.55 -3.53 -0.30
N MET A 363 -23.47 -4.11 0.47
CA MET A 363 -24.11 -3.40 1.59
C MET A 363 -23.08 -2.97 2.64
N TYR A 364 -22.18 -3.86 3.03
CA TYR A 364 -21.17 -3.56 4.03
C TYR A 364 -20.16 -2.51 3.53
N ALA A 365 -19.74 -2.60 2.27
CA ALA A 365 -18.90 -1.60 1.61
C ALA A 365 -19.58 -0.22 1.60
N GLU A 366 -20.88 -0.14 1.31
CA GLU A 366 -21.63 1.12 1.38
C GLU A 366 -21.65 1.69 2.82
N LEU A 367 -21.90 0.84 3.82
CA LEU A 367 -21.91 1.25 5.22
C LEU A 367 -20.55 1.80 5.66
N LEU A 368 -19.47 1.06 5.36
CA LEU A 368 -18.11 1.46 5.71
C LEU A 368 -17.68 2.75 5.00
N ARG A 369 -18.04 2.93 3.72
CA ARG A 369 -17.73 4.17 2.99
C ARG A 369 -18.48 5.39 3.53
N LYS A 370 -19.72 5.21 4.00
CA LYS A 370 -20.55 6.32 4.51
C LYS A 370 -20.26 6.68 5.97
N TYR A 371 -19.88 5.71 6.80
CA TYR A 371 -19.83 5.86 8.26
C TYR A 371 -18.55 5.31 8.91
N GLY A 372 -17.63 4.76 8.11
CA GLY A 372 -16.40 4.11 8.59
C GLY A 372 -15.39 5.08 9.16
N ASP A 373 -15.22 6.28 8.59
CA ASP A 373 -14.22 7.27 9.01
C ASP A 373 -14.49 7.91 10.40
N ASP A 374 -15.39 7.32 11.19
CA ASP A 374 -15.64 7.74 12.55
C ASP A 374 -14.66 7.03 13.51
N PRO A 375 -14.02 7.74 14.46
CA PRO A 375 -13.08 7.15 15.42
C PRO A 375 -13.71 6.09 16.34
N ARG A 376 -15.05 6.00 16.39
CA ARG A 376 -15.75 4.92 17.11
C ARG A 376 -15.77 3.62 16.32
N TRP A 377 -15.44 3.60 15.02
CA TRP A 377 -15.45 2.39 14.20
C TRP A 377 -14.19 1.53 14.42
N SER A 378 -13.01 2.14 14.42
CA SER A 378 -11.71 1.46 14.54
C SER A 378 -10.87 2.01 15.70
N GLY A 379 -10.15 1.12 16.41
CA GLY A 379 -9.41 1.45 17.63
C GLY A 379 -8.87 0.21 18.33
N ASP A 380 -7.88 0.39 19.22
CA ASP A 380 -7.13 -0.72 19.85
C ASP A 380 -7.97 -1.67 20.73
N LYS A 381 -9.25 -1.38 20.97
CA LYS A 381 -10.17 -2.22 21.75
C LYS A 381 -11.28 -2.87 20.89
N TYR A 382 -11.33 -2.58 19.60
CA TYR A 382 -12.40 -3.04 18.71
C TYR A 382 -12.01 -4.33 18.02
N GLY A 383 -12.94 -5.27 17.84
CA GLY A 383 -12.64 -6.67 17.58
C GLY A 383 -12.73 -7.13 16.13
N GLY A 384 -13.08 -6.22 15.21
CA GLY A 384 -13.22 -6.56 13.79
C GLY A 384 -14.58 -7.19 13.42
N GLY A 385 -15.59 -7.08 14.29
CA GLY A 385 -16.86 -7.78 14.16
C GLY A 385 -17.95 -7.05 13.38
N MET A 386 -17.72 -5.83 12.89
CA MET A 386 -18.79 -4.99 12.30
C MET A 386 -19.38 -5.64 11.05
N ARG A 387 -18.52 -6.16 10.17
CA ARG A 387 -18.95 -6.93 8.99
C ARG A 387 -19.83 -8.11 9.40
N ARG A 388 -19.37 -8.89 10.37
CA ARG A 388 -20.04 -10.13 10.77
C ARG A 388 -21.40 -9.84 11.41
N GLN A 389 -21.49 -8.82 12.26
CA GLN A 389 -22.74 -8.39 12.87
C GLN A 389 -23.79 -7.98 11.83
N LEU A 390 -23.39 -7.22 10.81
CA LEU A 390 -24.28 -6.83 9.72
C LEU A 390 -24.86 -8.06 8.99
N VAL A 391 -23.99 -9.00 8.59
CA VAL A 391 -24.42 -10.22 7.90
C VAL A 391 -25.34 -11.06 8.80
N CYS A 392 -25.04 -11.14 10.10
CA CYS A 392 -25.89 -11.84 11.05
C CYS A 392 -27.27 -11.20 11.17
N HIS A 393 -27.37 -9.87 11.19
CA HIS A 393 -28.66 -9.18 11.22
C HIS A 393 -29.52 -9.46 9.99
N LEU A 394 -28.90 -9.68 8.82
CA LEU A 394 -29.61 -10.00 7.58
C LEU A 394 -30.13 -11.45 7.52
N THR A 395 -29.55 -12.37 8.28
CA THR A 395 -29.75 -13.83 8.12
C THR A 395 -30.27 -14.52 9.38
N GLY A 396 -30.04 -13.94 10.56
CA GLY A 396 -30.38 -14.50 11.86
C GLY A 396 -31.85 -14.31 12.25
N ALA A 397 -32.24 -15.06 13.28
CA ALA A 397 -33.53 -14.97 13.93
C ALA A 397 -33.36 -14.86 15.44
N ASP A 398 -34.27 -14.12 16.07
CA ASP A 398 -34.32 -13.87 17.50
C ASP A 398 -35.73 -14.28 17.97
N ASN A 399 -35.83 -15.33 18.79
CA ASN A 399 -37.10 -15.92 19.24
C ASN A 399 -38.08 -16.22 18.09
N GLY A 400 -37.56 -16.80 16.99
CA GLY A 400 -38.34 -17.16 15.81
C GLY A 400 -38.69 -15.99 14.88
N ARG A 401 -38.31 -14.75 15.22
CA ARG A 401 -38.51 -13.56 14.36
C ARG A 401 -37.23 -13.23 13.60
N GLN A 402 -37.33 -13.04 12.30
CA GLN A 402 -36.19 -12.63 11.48
C GLN A 402 -35.65 -11.26 11.93
N ILE A 403 -34.35 -11.20 12.24
CA ILE A 403 -33.68 -9.97 12.68
C ILE A 403 -33.68 -8.93 11.56
N ARG A 404 -33.67 -9.36 10.30
CA ARG A 404 -33.65 -8.47 9.12
C ARG A 404 -34.85 -7.54 9.03
N ASN A 405 -35.92 -7.84 9.75
CA ASN A 405 -37.15 -7.03 9.80
C ASN A 405 -37.15 -6.01 10.95
N LYS A 406 -36.15 -6.01 11.84
CA LYS A 406 -36.00 -4.98 12.88
C LYS A 406 -35.81 -3.61 12.23
N PRO A 407 -36.42 -2.53 12.73
CA PRO A 407 -36.29 -1.20 12.14
C PRO A 407 -34.83 -0.77 12.02
N THR A 408 -34.02 -1.06 13.04
CA THR A 408 -32.58 -0.81 13.03
C THR A 408 -31.78 -2.06 13.38
N PHE A 409 -30.54 -2.10 12.88
CA PHE A 409 -29.50 -3.06 13.25
C PHE A 409 -28.53 -2.36 14.18
N ASN A 410 -28.31 -2.91 15.37
CA ASN A 410 -27.40 -2.37 16.36
C ASN A 410 -26.11 -3.17 16.29
N MET A 411 -25.00 -2.50 15.98
CA MET A 411 -23.71 -3.16 15.81
C MET A 411 -22.65 -2.50 16.67
N GLU A 412 -21.95 -3.28 17.48
CA GLU A 412 -20.95 -2.79 18.42
C GLU A 412 -19.53 -3.12 17.91
N PRO A 413 -18.67 -2.12 17.67
CA PRO A 413 -17.32 -2.32 17.11
C PRO A 413 -16.41 -3.10 18.05
N VAL A 414 -16.71 -3.11 19.36
CA VAL A 414 -16.00 -3.90 20.38
C VAL A 414 -16.15 -5.42 20.21
N ARG A 415 -17.13 -5.90 19.45
CA ARG A 415 -17.32 -7.34 19.25
C ARG A 415 -16.25 -7.92 18.32
N PRO A 416 -15.79 -9.16 18.58
CA PRO A 416 -14.80 -9.81 17.75
C PRO A 416 -15.38 -10.18 16.38
N ASP A 417 -14.53 -10.28 15.36
CA ASP A 417 -14.88 -11.05 14.18
C ASP A 417 -15.09 -12.53 14.55
N ALA A 418 -15.99 -13.18 13.83
CA ALA A 418 -16.38 -14.55 14.09
C ALA A 418 -16.78 -15.28 12.81
N SER A 419 -16.85 -16.61 12.89
CA SER A 419 -17.49 -17.39 11.83
C SER A 419 -18.98 -17.03 11.71
N HIS A 420 -19.56 -17.28 10.54
CA HIS A 420 -21.00 -17.05 10.35
C HIS A 420 -21.84 -17.88 11.34
N GLN A 421 -21.49 -19.16 11.48
CA GLN A 421 -22.17 -20.10 12.36
C GLN A 421 -22.11 -19.64 13.82
N GLN A 422 -20.94 -19.21 14.29
CA GLN A 422 -20.77 -18.71 15.65
C GLN A 422 -21.63 -17.47 15.88
N SER A 423 -21.59 -16.51 14.96
CA SER A 423 -22.38 -15.28 15.08
C SER A 423 -23.88 -15.55 15.19
N ILE A 424 -24.40 -16.53 14.44
CA ILE A 424 -25.81 -16.94 14.53
C ILE A 424 -26.08 -17.65 15.87
N ALA A 425 -25.20 -18.56 16.30
CA ALA A 425 -25.35 -19.30 17.56
C ALA A 425 -25.37 -18.37 18.79
N GLU A 426 -24.62 -17.26 18.72
CA GLU A 426 -24.54 -16.26 19.79
C GLU A 426 -25.48 -15.06 19.57
N GLY A 427 -26.52 -15.21 18.74
CA GLY A 427 -27.57 -14.20 18.58
C GLY A 427 -27.09 -12.87 18.02
N CYS A 428 -26.09 -12.90 17.13
CA CYS A 428 -25.38 -11.76 16.55
C CYS A 428 -24.51 -10.95 17.51
N ASN A 429 -24.42 -11.33 18.78
CA ASN A 429 -23.74 -10.58 19.83
C ASN A 429 -22.51 -11.34 20.38
N VAL A 430 -21.57 -11.69 19.49
CA VAL A 430 -20.43 -12.55 19.83
C VAL A 430 -19.60 -11.99 21.00
N TRP A 431 -19.19 -12.88 21.92
CA TRP A 431 -18.43 -12.57 23.14
C TRP A 431 -17.40 -13.69 23.47
N PRO A 432 -16.24 -13.41 24.13
CA PRO A 432 -15.76 -12.14 24.68
C PRO A 432 -15.46 -11.05 23.66
N ALA A 433 -15.59 -9.78 24.04
CA ALA A 433 -14.95 -8.69 23.31
C ALA A 433 -13.44 -8.93 23.35
N VAL A 434 -12.85 -9.17 22.18
CA VAL A 434 -11.42 -9.34 22.03
C VAL A 434 -10.92 -8.15 21.23
N PRO A 435 -9.95 -7.37 21.74
CA PRO A 435 -9.24 -6.39 20.93
C PRO A 435 -8.77 -7.00 19.61
N TYR A 436 -9.00 -6.29 18.51
CA TYR A 436 -8.42 -6.63 17.23
C TYR A 436 -6.93 -6.27 17.28
N LEU A 437 -6.12 -7.32 17.36
CA LEU A 437 -4.66 -7.33 17.34
C LEU A 437 -4.00 -6.98 18.67
#